data_AF-A0A834MEW7-F1
#
_entry.id   AF-A0A834MEW7-F1
#
_cell.length_a   1.000
_cell.length_b   1.000
_cell.length_c   1.000
_cell.angle_alpha   90.00
_cell.angle_beta   90.00
_cell.angle_gamma   90.00
#
_symmetry.space_group_name_H-M   'P 1'
#
loop_
_entity.id
_entity.type
_entity.pdbx_description
1 polymer ?
#
loop_
_entity_poly.entity_id
_entity_poly.type
_entity_poly.pdbx_seq_one_letter_code
_entity_poly.pdbx_strand_id
1 'polypeptide(L)'
;LVDKILIVNAAQEPIPGWTDNLNGTVGILIACNTGLFRNLNADEDICLDNITVDIVIKAIILAVWKRSLSSVNKQIEVIHISAYQFRPLKIKDLGIIGMRETDEVPFEKAVWVPVFLCSASWAYFYLNFVLFQVLPSALLDVLVKLAGHKKFLVRVQRKAYTVNLVLGHFMNNNWTFKNDKFFALFDHLTDEEQRHFSFRYPQTTEELSAYVRNSLDYARVTIMKESKDIKPRTRRIRKIMRFLDTFFKMAFYCLCLWLIFVKCDMISSIGSFLYNNDCIRLLREYL
;
A
#
# COMPACT_ATOMS: atom_id res chain seq x y z
N LEU A 1 4.10 -18.11 7.28
CA LEU A 1 2.86 -18.32 6.52
C LEU A 1 2.29 -16.95 6.24
N VAL A 2 2.19 -16.54 4.97
CA VAL A 2 1.34 -15.41 4.61
C VAL A 2 0.07 -16.04 4.07
N ASP A 3 -1.01 -15.90 4.83
CA ASP A 3 -2.31 -16.40 4.43
C ASP A 3 -2.82 -15.58 3.24
N LYS A 4 -3.44 -16.26 2.29
CA LYS A 4 -3.88 -15.67 1.01
C LYS A 4 -5.11 -14.77 1.16
N ILE A 5 -5.82 -14.93 2.28
CA ILE A 5 -6.91 -14.09 2.73
C ILE A 5 -6.33 -13.21 3.84
N LEU A 6 -6.46 -11.91 3.69
CA LEU A 6 -5.88 -10.94 4.60
C LEU A 6 -6.94 -10.50 5.59
N ILE A 7 -6.75 -10.89 6.85
CA ILE A 7 -7.57 -10.36 7.95
C ILE A 7 -7.09 -8.94 8.23
N VAL A 8 -7.97 -7.97 8.01
CA VAL A 8 -7.69 -6.55 8.20
C VAL A 8 -8.46 -6.01 9.40
N ASN A 9 -8.20 -4.74 9.73
CA ASN A 9 -8.79 -4.07 10.88
C ASN A 9 -10.33 -4.07 10.86
N ALA A 10 -10.93 -3.88 12.03
CA ALA A 10 -12.38 -3.87 12.19
C ALA A 10 -13.03 -2.81 11.29
N ALA A 11 -14.11 -3.19 10.62
CA ALA A 11 -14.95 -2.26 9.87
C ALA A 11 -15.78 -1.40 10.83
N GLN A 12 -16.34 -2.03 11.87
CA GLN A 12 -17.34 -1.44 12.75
C GLN A 12 -17.09 -1.76 14.22
N GLU A 13 -16.89 -3.04 14.58
CA GLU A 13 -16.88 -3.49 15.98
C GLU A 13 -15.52 -4.08 16.40
N PRO A 14 -15.08 -3.90 17.66
CA PRO A 14 -15.70 -3.08 18.71
C PRO A 14 -15.53 -1.57 18.48
N ILE A 15 -14.54 -1.18 17.67
CA ILE A 15 -14.25 0.21 17.29
C ILE A 15 -13.80 0.20 15.82
N PRO A 16 -14.31 1.11 14.96
CA PRO A 16 -13.84 1.22 13.59
C PRO A 16 -12.33 1.44 13.53
N GLY A 17 -11.63 0.71 12.66
CA GLY A 17 -10.18 0.81 12.56
C GLY A 17 -9.40 -0.07 13.55
N TRP A 18 -10.08 -0.72 14.51
CA TRP A 18 -9.43 -1.51 15.54
C TRP A 18 -8.59 -2.65 14.96
N THR A 19 -7.37 -2.79 15.48
CA THR A 19 -6.49 -3.92 15.21
C THR A 19 -5.56 -4.16 16.39
N ASP A 20 -5.25 -5.42 16.67
CA ASP A 20 -4.32 -5.85 17.70
C ASP A 20 -2.88 -5.99 17.16
N ASN A 21 -2.69 -5.97 15.84
CA ASN A 21 -1.40 -6.20 15.20
C ASN A 21 -1.21 -5.38 13.91
N LEU A 22 0.05 -5.23 13.48
CA LEU A 22 0.43 -4.53 12.26
C LEU A 22 0.74 -5.50 11.12
N ASN A 23 -0.12 -6.49 10.88
CA ASN A 23 0.12 -7.49 9.84
C ASN A 23 -0.61 -7.15 8.53
N GLY A 24 -0.14 -7.77 7.44
CA GLY A 24 -0.76 -7.68 6.12
C GLY A 24 -0.93 -6.26 5.60
N THR A 25 -2.08 -6.01 4.97
CA THR A 25 -2.44 -4.73 4.32
C THR A 25 -2.39 -3.55 5.28
N VAL A 26 -2.80 -3.76 6.54
CA VAL A 26 -2.83 -2.69 7.56
C VAL A 26 -1.41 -2.24 7.90
N GLY A 27 -0.50 -3.21 8.11
CA GLY A 27 0.92 -2.92 8.34
C GLY A 27 1.58 -2.17 7.18
N ILE A 28 1.27 -2.55 5.94
CA ILE A 28 1.75 -1.86 4.73
C ILE A 28 1.22 -0.44 4.67
N LEU A 29 -0.10 -0.24 4.85
CA LEU A 29 -0.73 1.08 4.81
C LEU A 29 -0.11 2.05 5.83
N ILE A 30 0.12 1.57 7.05
CA ILE A 30 0.76 2.35 8.13
C ILE A 30 2.23 2.63 7.81
N ALA A 31 2.97 1.64 7.32
CA ALA A 31 4.36 1.83 6.91
C ALA A 31 4.47 2.84 5.74
N CYS A 32 3.53 2.83 4.80
CA CYS A 32 3.40 3.83 3.75
C CYS A 32 3.17 5.23 4.33
N ASN A 33 2.26 5.38 5.29
CA ASN A 33 1.96 6.69 5.89
C ASN A 33 3.12 7.26 6.71
N THR A 34 4.04 6.42 7.21
CA THR A 34 5.30 6.89 7.82
C THR A 34 6.35 7.33 6.79
N GLY A 35 6.16 7.03 5.50
CA GLY A 35 7.13 7.26 4.43
C GLY A 35 8.26 6.23 4.36
N LEU A 36 8.19 5.15 5.16
CA LEU A 36 9.25 4.14 5.26
C LEU A 36 9.12 3.00 4.27
N PHE A 37 7.90 2.68 3.82
CA PHE A 37 7.61 1.72 2.76
C PHE A 37 7.00 2.48 1.59
N ARG A 38 7.65 2.48 0.41
CA ARG A 38 7.21 3.34 -0.72
C ARG A 38 7.02 2.62 -2.04
N ASN A 39 7.52 1.39 -2.16
CA ASN A 39 7.53 0.64 -3.41
C ASN A 39 7.14 -0.80 -3.13
N LEU A 40 6.11 -1.26 -3.85
CA LEU A 40 5.56 -2.59 -3.78
C LEU A 40 5.76 -3.28 -5.13
N ASN A 41 6.46 -4.41 -5.15
CA ASN A 41 6.47 -5.28 -6.31
C ASN A 41 5.19 -6.11 -6.34
N ALA A 42 4.23 -5.66 -7.14
CA ALA A 42 2.90 -6.25 -7.25
C ALA A 42 2.27 -5.86 -8.58
N ASP A 43 1.44 -6.76 -9.12
CA ASP A 43 0.55 -6.46 -10.22
C ASP A 43 -0.64 -5.65 -9.68
N GLU A 44 -0.77 -4.44 -10.19
CA GLU A 44 -1.71 -3.45 -9.66
C GLU A 44 -3.19 -3.83 -9.91
N ASP A 45 -3.44 -4.77 -10.83
CA ASP A 45 -4.76 -5.30 -11.16
C ASP A 45 -5.16 -6.52 -10.32
N ILE A 46 -4.26 -7.05 -9.48
CA ILE A 46 -4.58 -8.12 -8.52
C ILE A 46 -5.63 -7.63 -7.54
N CYS A 47 -6.64 -8.47 -7.35
CA CYS A 47 -7.69 -8.25 -6.35
C CYS A 47 -7.28 -8.86 -5.02
N LEU A 48 -7.22 -8.02 -3.99
CA LEU A 48 -6.94 -8.46 -2.62
C LEU A 48 -8.21 -9.02 -1.98
N ASP A 49 -8.10 -10.19 -1.38
CA ASP A 49 -9.13 -10.76 -0.52
C ASP A 49 -8.91 -10.25 0.92
N ASN A 50 -9.47 -9.08 1.21
CA ASN A 50 -9.41 -8.47 2.53
C ASN A 50 -10.74 -8.72 3.27
N ILE A 51 -10.66 -9.40 4.42
CA ILE A 51 -11.80 -9.62 5.31
C ILE A 51 -11.55 -8.93 6.65
N THR A 52 -12.52 -8.18 7.15
CA THR A 52 -12.33 -7.46 8.41
C THR A 52 -12.47 -8.41 9.60
N VAL A 53 -11.71 -8.17 10.66
CA VAL A 53 -11.66 -9.05 11.84
C VAL A 53 -13.02 -9.25 12.51
N ASP A 54 -13.87 -8.21 12.52
CA ASP A 54 -15.23 -8.29 13.06
C ASP A 54 -16.14 -9.19 12.23
N ILE A 55 -16.01 -9.20 10.90
CA ILE A 55 -16.72 -10.14 10.03
C ILE A 55 -16.26 -11.58 10.31
N VAL A 56 -14.95 -11.80 10.47
CA VAL A 56 -14.40 -13.13 10.80
C VAL A 56 -15.00 -13.64 12.11
N ILE A 57 -15.04 -12.79 13.15
CA ILE A 57 -15.59 -13.17 14.46
C ILE A 57 -17.09 -13.49 14.37
N LYS A 58 -17.88 -12.65 13.67
CA LYS A 58 -19.31 -12.90 13.45
C LYS A 58 -19.54 -14.23 12.73
N ALA A 59 -18.74 -14.52 11.71
CA ALA A 59 -18.82 -15.77 10.97
C ALA A 59 -18.51 -16.99 11.83
N ILE A 60 -17.51 -16.90 12.71
CA ILE A 60 -17.18 -17.98 13.66
C ILE A 60 -18.36 -18.24 14.61
N ILE A 61 -18.97 -17.18 15.16
CA ILE A 61 -20.13 -17.30 16.05
C ILE A 61 -21.30 -17.99 15.33
N LEU A 62 -21.62 -17.53 14.11
CA LEU A 62 -22.69 -18.12 13.30
C LEU A 62 -22.41 -19.58 12.92
N ALA A 63 -21.18 -19.91 12.57
CA ALA A 63 -20.78 -21.28 12.26
C ALA A 63 -20.98 -22.22 13.45
N VAL A 64 -20.57 -21.79 14.66
CA VAL A 64 -20.74 -22.56 15.89
C VAL A 64 -22.23 -22.72 16.23
N TRP A 65 -23.00 -21.64 16.13
CA TRP A 65 -24.44 -21.67 16.37
C TRP A 65 -25.16 -22.62 15.39
N LYS A 66 -24.93 -22.49 14.09
CA LYS A 66 -25.51 -23.36 13.05
C LYS A 66 -25.12 -24.83 13.26
N ARG A 67 -23.86 -25.07 13.66
CA ARG A 67 -23.38 -26.41 14.01
C ARG A 67 -24.12 -26.97 15.23
N SER A 68 -24.41 -26.15 16.24
CA SER A 68 -25.11 -26.56 17.46
C SER A 68 -26.55 -27.01 17.21
N LEU A 69 -27.22 -26.43 16.19
CA LEU A 69 -28.57 -26.78 15.79
C LEU A 69 -28.65 -28.04 14.91
N SER A 70 -27.53 -28.45 14.32
CA SER A 70 -27.48 -29.58 13.40
C SER A 70 -27.40 -30.90 14.17
N SER A 71 -28.50 -31.64 14.25
CA SER A 71 -28.64 -32.77 15.19
C SER A 71 -27.94 -34.09 14.79
N VAL A 72 -27.39 -34.27 13.58
CA VAL A 72 -27.05 -35.66 13.13
C VAL A 72 -25.77 -35.83 12.29
N ASN A 73 -25.16 -34.80 11.70
CA ASN A 73 -24.07 -35.05 10.73
C ASN A 73 -22.67 -35.16 11.35
N LYS A 74 -22.07 -36.36 11.27
CA LYS A 74 -20.67 -36.67 11.64
C LYS A 74 -19.62 -36.09 10.69
N GLN A 75 -20.02 -35.53 9.54
CA GLN A 75 -19.09 -34.98 8.58
C GLN A 75 -18.57 -33.62 9.03
N ILE A 76 -17.24 -33.46 9.02
CA ILE A 76 -16.58 -32.19 9.35
C ILE A 76 -16.90 -31.19 8.25
N GLU A 77 -17.54 -30.09 8.61
CA GLU A 77 -17.78 -28.99 7.70
C GLU A 77 -16.61 -28.01 7.73
N VAL A 78 -16.03 -27.73 6.56
CA VAL A 78 -15.00 -26.71 6.37
C VAL A 78 -15.65 -25.47 5.75
N ILE A 79 -15.46 -24.32 6.39
CA ILE A 79 -15.97 -23.01 5.96
C ILE A 79 -14.76 -22.11 5.70
N HIS A 80 -14.62 -21.61 4.47
CA HIS A 80 -13.60 -20.64 4.12
C HIS A 80 -14.20 -19.23 4.20
N ILE A 81 -13.75 -18.45 5.17
CA ILE A 81 -14.18 -17.06 5.39
C ILE A 81 -13.36 -16.17 4.45
N SER A 82 -13.98 -15.70 3.37
CA SER A 82 -13.32 -14.97 2.27
C SER A 82 -14.28 -13.97 1.65
N ALA A 83 -13.77 -12.79 1.28
CA ALA A 83 -14.49 -11.74 0.57
C ALA A 83 -14.43 -11.89 -0.97
N TYR A 84 -13.78 -12.95 -1.46
CA TYR A 84 -13.62 -13.24 -2.89
C TYR A 84 -14.96 -13.19 -3.63
N GLN A 85 -14.96 -12.59 -4.83
CA GLN A 85 -16.11 -12.30 -5.70
C GLN A 85 -17.17 -11.32 -5.16
N PHE A 86 -17.27 -11.12 -3.84
CA PHE A 86 -18.26 -10.20 -3.28
C PHE A 86 -17.87 -8.74 -3.48
N ARG A 87 -16.59 -8.41 -3.30
CA ARG A 87 -16.04 -7.11 -3.70
C ARG A 87 -14.57 -7.21 -4.11
N PRO A 88 -14.26 -7.39 -5.41
CA PRO A 88 -12.87 -7.38 -5.87
C PRO A 88 -12.28 -5.99 -5.65
N LEU A 89 -11.31 -5.89 -4.73
CA LEU A 89 -10.58 -4.65 -4.46
C LEU A 89 -9.18 -4.73 -5.05
N LYS A 90 -8.93 -4.00 -6.14
CA LYS A 90 -7.61 -3.99 -6.77
C LYS A 90 -6.60 -3.23 -5.94
N ILE A 91 -5.33 -3.65 -6.01
CA ILE A 91 -4.22 -2.98 -5.34
C ILE A 91 -4.14 -1.50 -5.76
N LYS A 92 -4.35 -1.18 -7.05
CA LYS A 92 -4.33 0.21 -7.53
C LYS A 92 -5.41 1.08 -6.87
N ASP A 93 -6.63 0.57 -6.74
CA ASP A 93 -7.75 1.33 -6.20
C ASP A 93 -7.53 1.60 -4.71
N LEU A 94 -7.08 0.59 -3.97
CA LEU A 94 -6.69 0.72 -2.57
C LEU A 94 -5.49 1.67 -2.40
N GLY A 95 -4.52 1.63 -3.32
CA GLY A 95 -3.38 2.54 -3.32
C GLY A 95 -3.80 4.00 -3.51
N ILE A 96 -4.69 4.29 -4.46
CA ILE A 96 -5.21 5.65 -4.72
C ILE A 96 -5.97 6.18 -3.51
N ILE A 97 -6.91 5.40 -2.97
CA ILE A 97 -7.70 5.78 -1.81
C ILE A 97 -6.81 5.93 -0.58
N GLY A 98 -5.91 4.97 -0.35
CA GLY A 98 -4.92 5.00 0.73
C GLY A 98 -4.09 6.29 0.69
N MET A 99 -3.54 6.63 -0.47
CA MET A 99 -2.74 7.84 -0.63
C MET A 99 -3.54 9.11 -0.37
N ARG A 100 -4.80 9.17 -0.81
CA ARG A 100 -5.69 10.29 -0.48
C ARG A 100 -5.89 10.44 1.04
N GLU A 101 -6.22 9.36 1.72
CA GLU A 101 -6.46 9.42 3.17
C GLU A 101 -5.19 9.68 3.99
N THR A 102 -4.00 9.30 3.49
CA THR A 102 -2.73 9.64 4.16
C THR A 102 -2.46 11.14 4.25
N ASP A 103 -3.07 11.94 3.36
CA ASP A 103 -2.96 13.38 3.36
C ASP A 103 -3.95 14.05 4.32
N GLU A 104 -5.11 13.42 4.51
CA GLU A 104 -6.10 13.84 5.49
C GLU A 104 -5.67 13.50 6.92
N VAL A 105 -5.02 12.34 7.10
CA VAL A 105 -4.53 11.80 8.38
C VAL A 105 -3.00 11.69 8.40
N PRO A 106 -2.25 12.83 8.46
CA PRO A 106 -0.81 12.81 8.49
C PRO A 106 -0.28 12.37 9.87
N PHE A 107 0.75 11.52 9.87
CA PHE A 107 1.37 11.03 11.10
C PHE A 107 2.44 12.02 11.60
N GLU A 108 2.43 12.32 12.90
CA GLU A 108 3.46 13.15 13.56
C GLU A 108 4.86 12.52 13.45
N LYS A 109 4.92 11.18 13.50
CA LYS A 109 6.16 10.39 13.45
C LYS A 109 6.56 9.99 12.03
N ALA A 110 5.93 10.55 11.00
CA ALA A 110 6.35 10.33 9.61
C ALA A 110 7.80 10.80 9.42
N VAL A 111 8.61 9.97 8.77
CA VAL A 111 10.04 10.24 8.52
C VAL A 111 10.23 10.89 7.15
N TRP A 112 9.34 10.58 6.21
CA TRP A 112 9.36 11.15 4.87
C TRP A 112 7.94 11.30 4.31
N VAL A 113 7.81 11.89 3.12
CA VAL A 113 6.52 11.93 2.43
C VAL A 113 6.08 10.51 2.01
N PRO A 114 4.87 10.08 2.36
CA PRO A 114 4.21 8.90 1.82
C PRO A 114 4.10 8.97 0.32
N VAL A 115 4.45 7.86 -0.30
CA VAL A 115 4.29 7.58 -1.71
C VAL A 115 4.00 6.09 -1.79
N PHE A 116 3.12 5.69 -2.69
CA PHE A 116 2.87 4.30 -2.99
C PHE A 116 3.11 4.06 -4.48
N LEU A 117 4.25 3.45 -4.80
CA LEU A 117 4.55 2.95 -6.14
C LEU A 117 4.26 1.45 -6.16
N CYS A 118 3.58 1.00 -7.21
CA CYS A 118 3.22 -0.39 -7.42
C CYS A 118 3.64 -0.79 -8.84
N SER A 119 4.36 -1.90 -9.00
CA SER A 119 4.70 -2.43 -10.32
C SER A 119 5.08 -3.90 -10.25
N ALA A 120 4.59 -4.70 -11.20
CA ALA A 120 4.98 -6.10 -11.35
C ALA A 120 6.43 -6.24 -11.85
N SER A 121 7.00 -5.21 -12.48
CA SER A 121 8.37 -5.26 -13.02
C SER A 121 9.40 -5.20 -11.91
N TRP A 122 10.13 -6.30 -11.72
CA TRP A 122 11.25 -6.35 -10.78
C TRP A 122 12.34 -5.32 -11.13
N ALA A 123 12.61 -5.08 -12.41
CA ALA A 123 13.60 -4.09 -12.83
C ALA A 123 13.19 -2.67 -12.38
N TYR A 124 11.93 -2.29 -12.62
CA TYR A 124 11.39 -1.01 -12.16
C TYR A 124 11.39 -0.91 -10.63
N PHE A 125 11.01 -2.01 -9.96
CA PHE A 125 11.04 -2.09 -8.51
C PHE A 125 12.45 -1.85 -7.96
N TYR A 126 13.45 -2.62 -8.42
CA TYR A 126 14.84 -2.51 -7.95
C TYR A 126 15.43 -1.12 -8.22
N LEU A 127 15.20 -0.57 -9.41
CA LEU A 127 15.68 0.76 -9.77
C LEU A 127 15.15 1.82 -8.80
N ASN A 128 13.83 1.86 -8.59
CA ASN A 128 13.22 2.82 -7.67
C ASN A 128 13.59 2.56 -6.21
N PHE A 129 13.66 1.30 -5.80
CA PHE A 129 14.00 0.91 -4.43
C PHE A 129 15.44 1.33 -4.09
N VAL A 130 16.40 1.08 -4.97
CA VAL A 130 17.79 1.46 -4.74
C VAL A 130 17.95 2.98 -4.78
N LEU A 131 17.47 3.64 -5.85
CA LEU A 131 17.68 5.08 -6.06
C LEU A 131 16.93 5.97 -5.08
N PHE A 132 15.68 5.63 -4.74
CA PHE A 132 14.79 6.52 -3.99
C PHE A 132 14.45 6.03 -2.57
N GLN A 133 14.94 4.85 -2.16
CA GLN A 133 14.82 4.38 -0.77
C GLN A 133 16.17 4.06 -0.14
N VAL A 134 16.95 3.14 -0.73
CA VAL A 134 18.21 2.66 -0.11
C VAL A 134 19.29 3.72 -0.10
N LEU A 135 19.61 4.34 -1.25
CA LEU A 135 20.66 5.36 -1.32
C LEU A 135 20.37 6.58 -0.42
N PRO A 136 19.15 7.18 -0.46
CA PRO A 136 18.81 8.27 0.46
C PRO A 136 18.86 7.83 1.93
N SER A 137 18.37 6.64 2.26
CA SER A 137 18.42 6.10 3.63
C SER A 137 19.86 5.90 4.12
N ALA A 138 20.76 5.43 3.25
CA ALA A 138 22.17 5.26 3.59
C ALA A 138 22.87 6.60 3.84
N LEU A 139 22.63 7.60 2.98
CA LEU A 139 23.13 8.95 3.15
C LEU A 139 22.63 9.56 4.47
N LEU A 140 21.32 9.47 4.74
CA LEU A 140 20.71 9.96 5.97
C LEU A 140 21.24 9.22 7.21
N ASP A 141 21.44 7.90 7.15
CA ASP A 141 22.03 7.14 8.27
C ASP A 141 23.48 7.57 8.55
N VAL A 142 24.26 7.98 7.53
CA VAL A 142 25.59 8.58 7.72
C VAL A 142 25.48 9.92 8.45
N LEU A 143 24.58 10.81 8.01
CA LEU A 143 24.36 12.11 8.65
C LEU A 143 23.88 11.96 10.11
N VAL A 144 22.94 11.04 10.37
CA VAL A 144 22.45 10.68 11.71
C VAL A 144 23.60 10.18 12.59
N LYS A 145 24.49 9.34 12.03
CA LYS A 145 25.67 8.85 12.76
C LYS A 145 26.65 9.99 13.08
N LEU A 146 26.91 10.89 12.13
CA LEU A 146 27.78 12.05 12.33
C LEU A 146 27.21 13.02 13.39
N ALA A 147 25.88 13.12 13.48
CA ALA A 147 25.18 13.85 14.54
C ALA A 147 25.14 13.11 15.89
N GLY A 148 25.82 11.97 16.04
CA GLY A 148 25.89 11.21 17.30
C GLY A 148 24.68 10.31 17.59
N HIS A 149 23.78 10.13 16.63
CA HIS A 149 22.58 9.31 16.78
C HIS A 149 22.72 7.91 16.16
N LYS A 150 21.84 6.99 16.57
CA LYS A 150 21.84 5.59 16.11
C LYS A 150 21.19 5.46 14.73
N LYS A 151 21.96 4.97 13.74
CA LYS A 151 21.45 4.61 12.41
C LYS A 151 20.32 3.58 12.45
N PHE A 152 19.28 3.77 11.63
CA PHE A 152 18.17 2.82 11.56
C PHE A 152 17.51 2.71 10.19
N LEU A 153 17.66 3.70 9.30
CA LEU A 153 16.92 3.78 8.05
C LEU A 153 17.24 2.63 7.11
N VAL A 154 18.52 2.31 6.89
CA VAL A 154 18.91 1.17 6.03
C VAL A 154 18.41 -0.16 6.61
N ARG A 155 18.35 -0.30 7.94
CA ARG A 155 17.79 -1.49 8.59
C ARG A 155 16.30 -1.63 8.30
N VAL A 156 15.56 -0.51 8.29
CA VAL A 156 14.14 -0.49 7.91
C VAL A 156 13.98 -0.86 6.43
N GLN A 157 14.81 -0.31 5.54
CA GLN A 157 14.74 -0.65 4.11
C GLN A 157 14.99 -2.15 3.84
N ARG A 158 15.91 -2.80 4.56
CA ARG A 158 16.08 -4.26 4.46
C ARG A 158 14.81 -5.03 4.83
N LYS A 159 14.08 -4.57 5.84
CA LYS A 159 12.78 -5.17 6.21
C LYS A 159 11.74 -4.95 5.11
N ALA A 160 11.65 -3.74 4.55
CA ALA A 160 10.76 -3.42 3.44
C ALA A 160 11.04 -4.30 2.20
N TYR A 161 12.32 -4.54 1.89
CA TYR A 161 12.72 -5.46 0.82
C TYR A 161 12.30 -6.91 1.13
N THR A 162 12.51 -7.37 2.36
CA THR A 162 12.10 -8.72 2.79
C THR A 162 10.59 -8.91 2.67
N VAL A 163 9.80 -7.90 3.05
CA VAL A 163 8.34 -7.90 2.88
C VAL A 163 7.96 -8.05 1.41
N ASN A 164 8.62 -7.30 0.49
CA ASN A 164 8.39 -7.44 -0.95
C ASN A 164 8.71 -8.85 -1.48
N LEU A 165 9.82 -9.46 -1.04
CA LEU A 165 10.17 -10.82 -1.44
C LEU A 165 9.13 -11.85 -0.98
N VAL A 166 8.68 -11.73 0.28
CA VAL A 166 7.70 -12.65 0.87
C VAL A 166 6.32 -12.47 0.22
N LEU A 167 5.93 -11.23 -0.06
CA LEU A 167 4.62 -10.92 -0.66
C LEU A 167 4.59 -11.11 -2.18
N GLY A 168 5.73 -11.08 -2.86
CA GLY A 168 5.80 -11.02 -4.32
C GLY A 168 5.01 -12.14 -5.01
N HIS A 169 5.03 -13.37 -4.49
CA HIS A 169 4.21 -14.45 -5.06
C HIS A 169 2.71 -14.18 -4.91
N PHE A 170 2.26 -13.67 -3.78
CA PHE A 170 0.84 -13.43 -3.51
C PHE A 170 0.30 -12.21 -4.25
N MET A 171 1.12 -11.17 -4.37
CA MET A 171 0.73 -9.89 -4.96
C MET A 171 0.86 -9.85 -6.49
N ASN A 172 1.28 -10.95 -7.12
CA ASN A 172 1.39 -11.08 -8.58
C ASN A 172 0.63 -12.31 -9.13
N ASN A 173 -0.17 -12.99 -8.31
CA ASN A 173 -0.98 -14.13 -8.74
C ASN A 173 -2.42 -13.97 -8.25
N ASN A 174 -3.38 -14.27 -9.14
CA ASN A 174 -4.78 -14.29 -8.77
C ASN A 174 -5.11 -15.59 -8.02
N TRP A 175 -5.95 -15.46 -7.00
CA TRP A 175 -6.41 -16.58 -6.20
C TRP A 175 -7.93 -16.64 -6.22
N THR A 176 -8.45 -17.85 -6.32
CA THR A 176 -9.88 -18.12 -6.29
C THR A 176 -10.21 -18.86 -5.00
N PHE A 177 -11.24 -18.39 -4.30
CA PHE A 177 -11.70 -19.01 -3.06
C PHE A 177 -13.16 -19.41 -3.20
N LYS A 178 -13.46 -20.67 -2.90
CA LYS A 178 -14.85 -21.12 -2.76
C LYS A 178 -15.34 -20.74 -1.36
N ASN A 179 -16.33 -19.86 -1.28
CA ASN A 179 -16.84 -19.27 -0.04
C ASN A 179 -18.39 -19.37 0.09
N ASP A 180 -19.05 -20.21 -0.72
CA ASP A 180 -20.51 -20.41 -0.68
C ASP A 180 -21.02 -20.70 0.75
N LYS A 181 -20.32 -21.57 1.48
CA LYS A 181 -20.68 -21.95 2.85
C LYS A 181 -20.57 -20.80 3.84
N PHE A 182 -19.65 -19.87 3.60
CA PHE A 182 -19.48 -18.69 4.43
C PHE A 182 -20.67 -17.75 4.25
N PHE A 183 -21.09 -17.47 3.01
CA PHE A 183 -22.30 -16.67 2.77
C PHE A 183 -23.56 -17.35 3.30
N ALA A 184 -23.65 -18.68 3.17
CA ALA A 184 -24.76 -19.45 3.70
C ALA A 184 -24.88 -19.46 5.24
N LEU A 185 -23.91 -18.89 5.98
CA LEU A 185 -24.05 -18.66 7.42
C LEU A 185 -25.01 -17.52 7.75
N PHE A 186 -25.15 -16.57 6.84
CA PHE A 186 -26.01 -15.39 7.03
C PHE A 186 -27.43 -15.60 6.49
N ASP A 187 -27.66 -16.73 5.81
CA ASP A 187 -28.98 -17.14 5.37
C ASP A 187 -29.85 -17.52 6.57
N HIS A 188 -31.15 -17.22 6.48
CA HIS A 188 -32.16 -17.56 7.49
C HIS A 188 -31.98 -16.91 8.87
N LEU A 189 -31.14 -15.88 9.00
CA LEU A 189 -31.14 -15.01 10.16
C LEU A 189 -32.46 -14.23 10.24
N THR A 190 -32.96 -14.06 11.46
CA THR A 190 -34.08 -13.13 11.72
C THR A 190 -33.65 -11.69 11.44
N ASP A 191 -34.61 -10.77 11.25
CA ASP A 191 -34.32 -9.34 11.03
C ASP A 191 -33.48 -8.73 12.16
N GLU A 192 -33.69 -9.19 13.40
CA GLU A 192 -32.92 -8.75 14.57
C GLU A 192 -31.48 -9.27 14.51
N GLU A 193 -31.29 -10.57 14.27
CA GLU A 193 -29.96 -11.17 14.12
C GLU A 193 -29.20 -10.56 12.94
N GLN A 194 -29.88 -10.26 11.84
CA GLN A 194 -29.27 -9.64 10.68
C GLN A 194 -28.73 -8.23 11.02
N ARG A 195 -29.35 -7.47 11.93
CA ARG A 195 -28.80 -6.17 12.36
C ARG A 195 -27.47 -6.31 13.11
N HIS A 196 -27.30 -7.39 13.87
CA HIS A 196 -26.09 -7.61 14.67
C HIS A 196 -25.01 -8.38 13.91
N PHE A 197 -25.40 -9.36 13.12
CA PHE A 197 -24.51 -10.32 12.46
C PHE A 197 -24.36 -10.10 10.95
N SER A 198 -25.07 -9.13 10.34
CA SER A 198 -24.79 -8.79 8.95
C SER A 198 -23.35 -8.33 8.76
N PHE A 199 -22.80 -8.69 7.60
CA PHE A 199 -21.54 -8.18 7.14
C PHE A 199 -21.83 -7.01 6.18
N ARG A 200 -21.32 -5.82 6.49
CA ARG A 200 -21.37 -4.68 5.57
C ARG A 200 -19.96 -4.37 5.10
N TYR A 201 -19.58 -4.97 3.97
CA TYR A 201 -18.43 -4.46 3.24
C TYR A 201 -18.75 -3.04 2.78
N PRO A 202 -17.79 -2.11 2.83
CA PRO A 202 -17.92 -0.87 2.09
C PRO A 202 -18.30 -1.23 0.65
N GLN A 203 -19.28 -0.56 0.06
CA GLN A 203 -19.78 -0.79 -1.30
C GLN A 203 -19.36 0.33 -2.23
N THR A 204 -19.24 1.55 -1.70
CA THR A 204 -18.82 2.73 -2.45
C THR A 204 -17.36 3.09 -2.20
N THR A 205 -16.82 4.00 -3.01
CA THR A 205 -15.48 4.56 -2.82
C THR A 205 -15.42 5.41 -1.55
N GLU A 206 -16.51 6.11 -1.22
CA GLU A 206 -16.64 6.95 -0.03
C GLU A 206 -16.65 6.10 1.24
N GLU A 207 -17.40 4.99 1.25
CA GLU A 207 -17.40 4.06 2.39
C GLU A 207 -16.01 3.42 2.58
N LEU A 208 -15.33 3.06 1.49
CA LEU A 208 -13.97 2.52 1.57
C LEU A 208 -12.96 3.56 2.07
N SER A 209 -13.10 4.80 1.64
CA SER A 209 -12.32 5.94 2.14
C SER A 209 -12.54 6.21 3.62
N ALA A 210 -13.80 6.18 4.08
CA ALA A 210 -14.12 6.30 5.50
C ALA A 210 -13.49 5.16 6.32
N TYR A 211 -13.57 3.93 5.82
CA TYR A 211 -12.90 2.78 6.42
C TYR A 211 -11.39 3.00 6.53
N VAL A 212 -10.71 3.33 5.43
CA VAL A 212 -9.25 3.58 5.42
C VAL A 212 -8.86 4.71 6.37
N ARG A 213 -9.64 5.79 6.41
CA ARG A 213 -9.43 6.93 7.33
C ARG A 213 -9.53 6.48 8.79
N ASN A 214 -10.55 5.71 9.13
CA ASN A 214 -10.73 5.17 10.49
C ASN A 214 -9.57 4.24 10.85
N SER A 215 -9.11 3.38 9.92
CA SER A 215 -7.92 2.53 10.13
C SER A 215 -6.67 3.35 10.42
N LEU A 216 -6.42 4.40 9.62
CA LEU A 216 -5.26 5.26 9.79
C LEU A 216 -5.31 6.04 11.11
N ASP A 217 -6.48 6.59 11.45
CA ASP A 217 -6.64 7.36 12.68
C ASP A 217 -6.50 6.48 13.93
N TYR A 218 -7.12 5.29 13.92
CA TYR A 218 -6.96 4.31 14.98
C TYR A 218 -5.47 3.99 15.18
N ALA A 219 -4.77 3.59 14.11
CA ALA A 219 -3.35 3.25 14.17
C ALA A 219 -2.47 4.41 14.66
N ARG A 220 -2.78 5.64 14.25
CA ARG A 220 -2.07 6.85 14.67
C ARG A 220 -2.16 7.07 16.18
N VAL A 221 -3.35 6.95 16.74
CA VAL A 221 -3.59 7.18 18.17
C VAL A 221 -3.10 6.01 19.01
N THR A 222 -3.44 4.77 18.65
CA THR A 222 -3.21 3.61 19.52
C THR A 222 -1.84 2.98 19.32
N ILE A 223 -1.43 2.77 18.07
CA ILE A 223 -0.19 2.05 17.72
C ILE A 223 1.00 3.00 17.70
N MET A 224 0.84 4.13 17.00
CA MET A 224 1.89 5.15 16.92
C MET A 224 1.94 6.02 18.18
N LYS A 225 0.94 5.93 19.08
CA LYS A 225 0.87 6.69 20.34
C LYS A 225 1.00 8.20 20.10
N GLU A 226 0.31 8.71 19.09
CA GLU A 226 0.26 10.13 18.77
C GLU A 226 -0.93 10.82 19.46
N SER A 227 -0.95 12.16 19.43
CA SER A 227 -2.06 12.96 19.93
C SER A 227 -3.37 12.58 19.25
N LYS A 228 -4.52 12.66 19.94
CA LYS A 228 -5.83 12.48 19.29
C LYS A 228 -6.06 13.53 18.20
N ASP A 229 -5.66 14.78 18.45
CA ASP A 229 -5.78 15.84 17.45
C ASP A 229 -4.54 15.92 16.55
N ILE A 230 -4.77 16.15 15.25
CA ILE A 230 -3.71 16.43 14.27
C ILE A 230 -3.22 17.87 14.47
N LYS A 231 -2.01 18.03 15.00
CA LYS A 231 -1.42 19.35 15.25
C LYS A 231 -1.18 20.11 13.94
N PRO A 232 -1.38 21.45 13.91
CA PRO A 232 -1.04 22.28 12.74
C PRO A 232 0.42 22.12 12.28
N ARG A 233 1.33 21.90 13.23
CA ARG A 233 2.75 21.62 12.96
C ARG A 233 2.94 20.38 12.09
N THR A 234 2.15 19.33 12.28
CA THR A 234 2.24 18.07 11.52
C THR A 234 1.95 18.32 10.04
N ARG A 235 0.89 19.09 9.74
CA ARG A 235 0.56 19.50 8.37
C ARG A 235 1.66 20.38 7.76
N ARG A 236 2.27 21.28 8.55
CA ARG A 236 3.39 22.12 8.09
C ARG A 236 4.62 21.29 7.75
N ILE A 237 5.04 20.37 8.62
CA ILE A 237 6.16 19.45 8.37
C ILE A 237 5.89 18.61 7.12
N ARG A 238 4.68 18.09 6.96
CA ARG A 238 4.26 17.34 5.78
C ARG A 238 4.41 18.14 4.48
N LYS A 239 4.04 19.43 4.48
CA LYS A 239 4.25 20.33 3.32
C LYS A 239 5.73 20.53 3.02
N ILE A 240 6.57 20.71 4.04
CA ILE A 240 8.03 20.83 3.88
C ILE A 240 8.62 19.54 3.28
N MET A 241 8.22 18.37 3.79
CA MET A 241 8.66 17.07 3.25
C MET A 241 8.28 16.90 1.79
N ARG A 242 7.06 17.32 1.38
CA ARG A 242 6.65 17.30 -0.04
C ARG A 242 7.54 18.20 -0.89
N PHE A 243 7.80 19.42 -0.43
CA PHE A 243 8.68 20.33 -1.14
C PHE A 243 10.09 19.74 -1.32
N LEU A 244 10.66 19.20 -0.24
CA LEU A 244 11.98 18.55 -0.28
C LEU A 244 12.00 17.34 -1.22
N ASP A 245 10.99 16.46 -1.16
CA ASP A 245 10.91 15.29 -2.04
C ASP A 245 10.83 15.70 -3.52
N THR A 246 10.00 16.69 -3.85
CA THR A 246 9.92 17.24 -5.20
C THR A 246 11.26 17.86 -5.63
N PHE A 247 11.87 18.70 -4.77
CA PHE A 247 13.15 19.33 -5.06
C PHE A 247 14.25 18.30 -5.34
N PHE A 248 14.41 17.29 -4.47
CA PHE A 248 15.44 16.27 -4.65
C PHE A 248 15.20 15.40 -5.88
N LYS A 249 13.94 15.08 -6.21
CA LYS A 249 13.62 14.37 -7.46
C LYS A 249 13.96 15.21 -8.68
N MET A 250 13.57 16.48 -8.70
CA MET A 250 13.89 17.40 -9.80
C MET A 250 15.41 17.56 -9.97
N ALA A 251 16.13 17.78 -8.87
CA ALA A 251 17.59 17.88 -8.89
C ALA A 251 18.24 16.60 -9.42
N PHE A 252 17.74 15.42 -9.02
CA PHE A 252 18.20 14.13 -9.53
C PHE A 252 17.97 14.00 -11.05
N TYR A 253 16.76 14.30 -11.54
CA TYR A 253 16.47 14.23 -12.97
C TYR A 253 17.27 15.25 -13.78
N CYS A 254 17.43 16.48 -13.28
CA CYS A 254 18.30 17.48 -13.91
C CYS A 254 19.76 17.02 -13.98
N LEU A 255 20.28 16.38 -12.92
CA LEU A 255 21.62 15.80 -12.91
C LEU A 255 21.76 14.66 -13.93
N CYS A 256 20.79 13.75 -13.99
CA CYS A 256 20.77 12.66 -14.97
C CYS A 256 20.75 13.20 -16.40
N LEU A 257 19.89 14.19 -16.68
CA LEU A 257 19.84 14.86 -17.99
C LEU A 257 21.18 15.50 -18.32
N TRP A 258 21.75 16.28 -17.39
CA TRP A 258 23.05 16.92 -17.59
C TRP A 258 24.16 15.90 -17.87
N LEU A 259 24.21 14.78 -17.14
CA LEU A 259 25.17 13.71 -17.37
C LEU A 259 25.00 13.09 -18.76
N ILE A 260 23.77 12.83 -19.20
CA ILE A 260 23.49 12.32 -20.55
C ILE A 260 23.95 13.33 -21.60
N PHE A 261 23.60 14.61 -21.45
CA PHE A 261 23.99 15.65 -22.40
C PHE A 261 25.51 15.84 -22.52
N VAL A 262 26.23 15.83 -21.39
CA VAL A 262 27.67 16.08 -21.34
C VAL A 262 28.50 14.83 -21.68
N LYS A 263 28.04 13.63 -21.31
CA LYS A 263 28.83 12.40 -21.47
C LYS A 263 28.45 11.58 -22.69
N CYS A 264 27.22 11.68 -23.21
CA CYS A 264 26.82 10.92 -24.39
C CYS A 264 27.08 11.68 -25.70
N ASP A 265 27.75 12.85 -25.68
CA ASP A 265 28.02 13.67 -26.86
C ASP A 265 26.78 13.79 -27.77
N MET A 266 25.61 13.86 -27.14
CA MET A 266 24.36 13.61 -27.84
C MET A 266 24.06 14.75 -28.82
N ILE A 267 24.59 15.96 -28.54
CA ILE A 267 24.58 17.10 -29.45
C ILE A 267 25.51 16.88 -30.65
N SER A 268 26.67 16.25 -30.47
CA SER A 268 27.57 15.93 -31.59
C SER A 268 27.02 14.77 -32.43
N SER A 269 26.35 13.81 -31.80
CA SER A 269 25.72 12.66 -32.46
C SER A 269 24.43 13.05 -33.20
N ILE A 270 23.58 13.89 -32.61
CA ILE A 270 22.38 14.44 -33.28
C ILE A 270 22.80 15.48 -34.32
N GLY A 271 23.80 16.31 -34.03
CA GLY A 271 24.38 17.28 -34.97
C GLY A 271 25.00 16.59 -36.19
N SER A 272 25.76 15.51 -35.99
CA SER A 272 26.31 14.71 -37.08
C SER A 272 25.23 13.92 -37.82
N PHE A 273 24.19 13.40 -37.15
CA PHE A 273 23.05 12.76 -37.80
C PHE A 273 22.23 13.75 -38.66
N LEU A 274 21.98 14.98 -38.18
CA LEU A 274 21.29 16.03 -38.95
C LEU A 274 22.17 16.61 -40.06
N TYR A 275 23.49 16.62 -39.88
CA TYR A 275 24.45 17.03 -40.91
C TYR A 275 24.64 15.97 -42.01
N ASN A 276 24.64 14.69 -41.63
CA ASN A 276 24.82 13.56 -42.55
C ASN A 276 23.53 13.11 -43.24
N ASN A 277 22.34 13.38 -42.67
CA ASN A 277 21.10 13.25 -43.42
C ASN A 277 20.91 14.50 -44.26
N ASP A 278 20.96 14.33 -45.58
CA ASP A 278 20.97 15.31 -46.67
C ASP A 278 19.83 16.36 -46.73
N CYS A 279 19.18 16.74 -45.63
CA CYS A 279 18.15 17.78 -45.63
C CYS A 279 18.70 19.15 -46.07
N ILE A 280 19.96 19.46 -45.77
CA ILE A 280 20.60 20.73 -46.18
C ILE A 280 21.19 20.63 -47.59
N ARG A 281 21.61 19.44 -48.02
CA ARG A 281 22.19 19.23 -49.36
C ARG A 281 21.12 19.28 -50.46
N LEU A 282 19.95 18.70 -50.22
CA LEU A 282 18.80 18.73 -51.15
C LEU A 282 18.20 20.14 -51.31
N LEU A 283 18.24 20.98 -50.27
CA LEU A 283 17.81 22.38 -50.34
C LEU A 283 18.77 23.28 -51.15
N ARG A 284 20.04 22.87 -51.31
CA ARG A 284 21.04 23.59 -52.10
C ARG A 284 21.06 23.23 -53.58
N GLU A 285 20.52 22.06 -53.95
CA GLU A 285 20.36 21.67 -55.36
C GLU A 285 19.05 22.19 -55.98
N TYR A 286 18.15 22.76 -55.17
CA TYR A 286 16.83 23.30 -55.59
C TYR A 286 16.71 24.83 -55.56
N LEU A 287 17.76 25.56 -55.16
CA LEU A 287 17.88 27.03 -55.19
C LEU A 287 18.98 27.45 -56.17
#